data_AF-A0A2V8A7V4-F1
#
_entry.id   AF-A0A2V8A7V4-F1
#
_cell.length_a   1.000
_cell.length_b   1.000
_cell.length_c   1.000
_cell.angle_alpha   90.00
_cell.angle_beta   90.00
_cell.angle_gamma   90.00
#
_symmetry.space_group_name_H-M   'P 1'
#
loop_
_entity.id
_entity.type
_entity.pdbx_description
1 polymer ?
#
loop_
_entity_poly.entity_id
_entity_poly.type
_entity_poly.pdbx_seq_one_letter_code
_entity_poly.pdbx_strand_id
1 'polypeptide(L)'
;MTITRRSAVQLVALAFVAAPLAGCSYNTFVGQEEAIKAQWAQVENQLQRRNDLIPNLVENYPQLKANEQFNRLMDELAGTENRLAVERMRYNEKVQEYDTSRRRFPANLTAKMFGFKEYPYFQAPPDAKTVPKVNFSKPS
;
A
#
# COMPACT_ATOMS: atom_id res chain seq x y z
N MET A 1 -30.29 -2.70 -36.52
CA MET A 1 -28.83 -2.87 -36.42
C MET A 1 -28.48 -4.30 -36.85
N THR A 2 -28.41 -4.56 -38.16
CA THR A 2 -28.24 -5.91 -38.72
C THR A 2 -26.75 -6.23 -38.85
N ILE A 3 -26.22 -7.03 -37.92
CA ILE A 3 -24.84 -7.52 -37.96
C ILE A 3 -24.71 -8.44 -39.18
N THR A 4 -23.93 -8.03 -40.17
CA THR A 4 -23.65 -8.86 -41.35
C THR A 4 -22.69 -9.99 -40.99
N ARG A 5 -22.78 -11.13 -41.66
CA ARG A 5 -21.91 -12.31 -41.44
C ARG A 5 -20.41 -11.97 -41.45
N ARG A 6 -20.00 -10.96 -42.22
CA ARG A 6 -18.62 -10.42 -42.25
C ARG A 6 -18.22 -9.73 -40.96
N SER A 7 -19.10 -8.90 -40.38
CA SER A 7 -18.88 -8.25 -39.08
C SER A 7 -18.83 -9.26 -37.93
N ALA A 8 -19.65 -10.32 -37.99
CA ALA A 8 -19.64 -11.39 -36.99
C ALA A 8 -18.31 -12.17 -36.99
N VAL A 9 -17.77 -12.51 -38.16
CA VAL A 9 -16.46 -13.19 -38.29
C VAL A 9 -15.31 -12.30 -37.80
N GLN A 10 -15.36 -11.00 -38.08
CA GLN A 10 -14.35 -10.05 -37.58
C GLN A 10 -14.36 -9.90 -36.05
N LEU A 11 -15.55 -9.85 -35.43
CA LEU A 11 -15.67 -9.78 -33.96
C LEU A 11 -15.15 -11.04 -33.27
N VAL A 12 -15.43 -12.22 -33.82
CA VAL A 12 -14.93 -13.50 -33.30
C VAL A 12 -13.41 -13.59 -33.44
N ALA A 13 -12.85 -13.18 -34.59
CA ALA A 13 -11.41 -13.17 -34.80
C ALA A 13 -10.70 -12.18 -33.85
N LEU A 14 -11.29 -11.01 -33.60
CA LEU A 14 -10.74 -10.01 -32.68
C LEU A 14 -10.81 -10.48 -31.21
N ALA A 15 -11.85 -11.22 -30.84
CA ALA A 15 -11.95 -11.87 -29.53
C ALA A 15 -10.90 -12.98 -29.34
N PHE A 16 -10.62 -13.79 -30.39
CA PHE A 16 -9.63 -14.85 -30.34
C PHE A 16 -8.18 -14.33 -30.28
N VAL A 17 -7.89 -13.19 -30.92
CA VAL A 17 -6.59 -12.51 -30.83
C VAL A 17 -6.40 -11.78 -29.49
N ALA A 18 -7.48 -11.32 -28.85
CA ALA A 18 -7.42 -10.67 -27.55
C ALA A 18 -7.26 -11.65 -26.37
N ALA A 19 -7.72 -12.90 -26.49
CA ALA A 19 -7.69 -13.88 -25.40
C ALA A 19 -6.26 -14.26 -24.94
N PRO A 20 -5.25 -14.46 -25.81
CA PRO A 20 -3.87 -14.71 -25.39
C PRO A 20 -3.22 -13.52 -24.66
N LEU A 21 -3.60 -12.28 -25.00
CA LEU A 21 -3.06 -11.08 -24.35
C LEU A 21 -3.55 -10.93 -22.90
N ALA A 22 -4.72 -11.48 -22.58
CA ALA A 22 -5.26 -11.47 -21.22
C ALA A 22 -4.44 -12.36 -20.26
N GLY A 23 -3.87 -13.46 -20.75
CA GLY A 23 -3.03 -14.36 -19.94
C GLY A 23 -1.76 -13.68 -19.41
N CYS A 24 -1.10 -12.85 -20.23
CA CYS A 24 0.07 -12.08 -19.79
C CYS A 24 -0.29 -11.07 -18.70
N SER A 25 -1.43 -10.37 -18.82
CA SER A 25 -1.87 -9.38 -17.84
C SER A 25 -2.32 -10.00 -16.51
N TYR A 26 -2.96 -11.17 -16.52
CA TYR A 26 -3.37 -11.87 -15.31
C TYR A 26 -2.16 -12.26 -14.45
N ASN A 27 -1.14 -12.87 -15.07
CA ASN A 27 0.08 -13.28 -14.38
C ASN A 27 0.81 -12.08 -13.77
N THR A 28 0.79 -10.91 -14.44
CA THR A 28 1.35 -9.68 -13.88
C THR A 28 0.59 -9.23 -12.63
N PHE A 29 -0.75 -9.22 -12.65
CA PHE A 29 -1.51 -8.78 -11.49
C PHE A 29 -1.37 -9.71 -10.30
N VAL A 30 -1.41 -11.03 -10.50
CA VAL A 30 -1.17 -11.99 -9.41
C VAL A 30 0.20 -11.78 -8.79
N GLY A 31 1.25 -11.62 -9.61
CA GLY A 31 2.59 -11.33 -9.11
C GLY A 31 2.69 -10.00 -8.36
N GLN A 32 1.99 -8.96 -8.81
CA GLN A 32 1.93 -7.67 -8.11
C GLN A 32 1.16 -7.76 -6.78
N GLU A 33 0.08 -8.53 -6.71
CA GLU A 33 -0.65 -8.78 -5.46
C GLU A 33 0.20 -9.55 -4.45
N GLU A 34 0.94 -10.56 -4.91
CA GLU A 34 1.92 -11.26 -4.08
C GLU A 34 3.01 -10.32 -3.55
N ALA A 35 3.51 -9.41 -4.39
CA ALA A 35 4.49 -8.40 -3.97
C ALA A 35 3.91 -7.43 -2.92
N ILE A 36 2.66 -6.98 -3.08
CA ILE A 36 1.97 -6.14 -2.08
C ILE A 36 1.80 -6.90 -0.76
N LYS A 37 1.36 -8.17 -0.82
CA LYS A 37 1.20 -9.03 0.37
C LYS A 37 2.53 -9.27 1.08
N ALA A 38 3.59 -9.52 0.33
CA ALA A 38 4.94 -9.69 0.89
C ALA A 38 5.41 -8.41 1.61
N GLN A 39 5.15 -7.24 1.03
CA GLN A 39 5.51 -5.96 1.63
C GLN A 39 4.63 -5.63 2.85
N TRP A 40 3.36 -6.02 2.84
CA TRP A 40 2.48 -5.93 4.01
C TRP A 40 3.01 -6.78 5.18
N ALA A 41 3.45 -8.00 4.91
CA ALA A 41 4.04 -8.87 5.94
C ALA A 41 5.29 -8.23 6.58
N GLN A 42 6.08 -7.46 5.81
CA GLN A 42 7.19 -6.69 6.39
C GLN A 42 6.73 -5.61 7.36
N VAL A 43 5.66 -4.87 7.02
CA VAL A 43 5.06 -3.88 7.93
C VAL A 43 4.55 -4.55 9.21
N GLU A 44 3.86 -5.68 9.08
CA GLU A 44 3.36 -6.46 10.22
C GLU A 44 4.48 -6.94 11.14
N ASN A 45 5.59 -7.42 10.57
CA ASN A 45 6.77 -7.81 11.35
C ASN A 45 7.37 -6.64 12.16
N GLN A 46 7.39 -5.42 11.62
CA GLN A 46 7.83 -4.24 12.36
C GLN A 46 6.84 -3.87 13.47
N LEU A 47 5.53 -3.96 13.18
CA LEU A 47 4.48 -3.68 14.16
C LEU A 47 4.49 -4.67 15.32
N GLN A 48 4.71 -5.96 15.06
CA GLN A 48 4.81 -6.98 16.10
C GLN A 48 5.98 -6.67 17.04
N ARG A 49 7.18 -6.40 16.49
CA ARG A 49 8.34 -5.99 17.30
C ARG A 49 8.04 -4.76 18.17
N ARG A 50 7.39 -3.75 17.60
CA ARG A 50 6.98 -2.56 18.35
C ARG A 50 6.03 -2.92 19.50
N ASN A 51 5.05 -3.77 19.22
CA ASN A 51 4.07 -4.20 20.22
C ASN A 51 4.70 -5.07 21.33
N ASP A 52 5.76 -5.84 21.03
CA ASP A 52 6.49 -6.61 22.04
C ASP A 52 7.36 -5.71 22.95
N LEU A 53 7.83 -4.56 22.43
CA LEU A 53 8.64 -3.59 23.19
C LEU A 53 7.81 -2.70 24.12
N ILE A 54 6.58 -2.33 23.75
CA ILE A 54 5.75 -1.38 24.50
C ILE A 54 5.36 -1.87 25.92
N PRO A 55 4.90 -3.12 26.14
CA PRO A 55 4.56 -3.62 27.49
C PRO A 55 5.76 -3.59 28.44
N ASN A 56 6.95 -3.94 27.95
CA ASN A 56 8.20 -3.86 28.72
C ASN A 56 8.55 -2.43 29.19
N LEU A 57 8.11 -1.41 28.45
CA LEU A 57 8.27 0.00 28.84
C LEU A 57 7.25 0.43 29.92
N VAL A 58 6.01 -0.07 29.85
CA VAL A 58 4.91 0.35 30.75
C VAL A 58 4.99 -0.31 32.12
N GLU A 59 5.38 -1.59 32.19
CA GLU A 59 5.45 -2.34 33.47
C GLU A 59 6.55 -1.83 34.42
N ASN A 60 7.55 -1.11 33.90
CA ASN A 60 8.72 -0.64 34.67
C ASN A 60 8.58 0.76 35.29
N TYR A 61 7.41 1.40 35.27
CA TYR A 61 7.21 2.73 35.87
C TYR A 61 6.61 2.62 37.28
N PRO A 62 7.34 3.01 38.37
CA PRO A 62 8.15 4.23 38.47
C PRO A 62 9.63 4.08 38.93
N GLN A 63 10.15 2.87 39.15
CA GLN A 63 11.53 2.67 39.63
C GLN A 63 12.61 2.92 38.55
N LEU A 64 12.23 2.96 37.26
CA LEU A 64 13.16 2.90 36.13
C LEU A 64 13.27 4.19 35.29
N LYS A 65 12.76 5.34 35.76
CA LYS A 65 12.85 6.63 35.04
C LYS A 65 14.30 7.13 34.82
N ALA A 66 15.29 6.54 35.49
CA ALA A 66 16.69 6.97 35.47
C ALA A 66 17.68 5.85 35.13
N ASN A 67 17.22 4.75 34.53
CA ASN A 67 18.08 3.60 34.26
C ASN A 67 18.43 3.52 32.77
N GLU A 68 19.71 3.31 32.43
CA GLU A 68 20.19 3.21 31.04
C GLU A 68 19.40 2.20 30.19
N GLN A 69 18.84 1.17 30.83
CA GLN A 69 17.98 0.16 30.22
C GLN A 69 16.75 0.78 29.53
N PHE A 70 16.16 1.84 30.10
CA PHE A 70 15.00 2.52 29.53
C PHE A 70 15.37 3.34 28.30
N ASN A 71 16.49 4.08 28.35
CA ASN A 71 16.97 4.85 27.21
C ASN A 71 17.29 3.94 26.02
N ARG A 72 17.92 2.77 26.26
CA ARG A 72 18.16 1.76 25.22
C ARG A 72 16.87 1.28 24.54
N LEU A 73 15.83 0.97 25.32
CA LEU A 73 14.54 0.52 24.77
C LEU A 73 13.83 1.64 23.98
N MET A 74 13.96 2.90 24.42
CA MET A 74 13.44 4.04 23.67
C MET A 74 14.18 4.27 22.35
N ASP A 75 15.51 4.10 22.33
CA ASP A 75 16.31 4.15 21.11
C ASP A 75 15.95 3.01 20.14
N GLU A 76 15.74 1.80 20.67
CA GLU A 76 15.25 0.66 19.89
C GLU A 76 13.86 0.92 19.31
N LEU A 77 12.94 1.46 20.11
CA LEU A 77 11.60 1.83 19.68
C LEU A 77 11.67 2.85 18.54
N ALA A 78 12.43 3.94 18.70
CA ALA A 78 12.64 4.94 17.64
C ALA A 78 13.25 4.32 16.38
N GLY A 79 14.18 3.38 16.54
CA GLY A 79 14.73 2.58 15.44
C GLY A 79 13.67 1.76 14.71
N THR A 80 12.76 1.11 15.42
CA THR A 80 11.64 0.36 14.81
C THR A 80 10.63 1.27 14.13
N GLU A 81 10.37 2.46 14.66
CA GLU A 81 9.46 3.44 14.04
C GLU A 81 10.01 3.97 12.71
N ASN A 82 11.30 4.29 12.67
CA ASN A 82 11.97 4.70 11.43
C ASN A 82 11.90 3.60 10.36
N ARG A 83 12.14 2.34 10.75
CA ARG A 83 11.99 1.18 9.84
C ARG A 83 10.54 1.01 9.39
N LEU A 84 9.58 1.09 10.31
CA LEU A 84 8.15 1.00 10.02
C LEU A 84 7.70 2.09 9.03
N ALA A 85 8.21 3.31 9.16
CA ALA A 85 7.94 4.39 8.21
C ALA A 85 8.45 4.04 6.80
N VAL A 86 9.66 3.49 6.69
CA VAL A 86 10.21 3.04 5.40
C VAL A 86 9.38 1.88 4.81
N GLU A 87 9.01 0.88 5.60
CA GLU A 87 8.21 -0.24 5.11
C GLU A 87 6.80 0.19 4.66
N ARG A 88 6.19 1.17 5.34
CA ARG A 88 4.92 1.79 4.92
C ARG A 88 5.07 2.53 3.59
N MET A 89 6.16 3.26 3.38
CA MET A 89 6.45 3.90 2.10
C MET A 89 6.62 2.88 0.97
N ARG A 90 7.41 1.82 1.20
CA ARG A 90 7.60 0.72 0.23
C ARG A 90 6.30 0.00 -0.10
N TYR A 91 5.43 -0.21 0.89
CA TYR A 91 4.10 -0.75 0.65
C TYR A 91 3.29 0.16 -0.27
N ASN A 92 3.22 1.45 0.04
CA ASN A 92 2.51 2.42 -0.78
C ASN A 92 3.05 2.49 -2.22
N GLU A 93 4.37 2.38 -2.40
CA GLU A 93 5.01 2.31 -3.72
C GLU A 93 4.51 1.10 -4.52
N LYS A 94 4.41 -0.08 -3.90
CA LYS A 94 3.90 -1.28 -4.56
C LYS A 94 2.41 -1.19 -4.89
N VAL A 95 1.61 -0.61 -4.00
CA VAL A 95 0.20 -0.33 -4.27
C VAL A 95 0.06 0.66 -5.44
N GLN A 96 0.90 1.69 -5.50
CA GLN A 96 0.90 2.66 -6.60
C GLN A 96 1.31 2.03 -7.94
N GLU A 97 2.31 1.14 -7.93
CA GLU A 97 2.73 0.38 -9.10
C GLU A 97 1.58 -0.48 -9.65
N TYR A 98 0.88 -1.19 -8.77
CA TYR A 98 -0.30 -1.99 -9.10
C TYR A 98 -1.43 -1.13 -9.66
N ASP A 99 -1.79 -0.02 -9.00
CA ASP A 99 -2.84 0.88 -9.49
C ASP A 99 -2.50 1.49 -10.86
N THR A 100 -1.24 1.85 -11.06
CA THR A 100 -0.76 2.40 -12.32
C THR A 100 -0.88 1.35 -13.44
N SER A 101 -0.49 0.11 -13.17
CA SER A 101 -0.66 -1.03 -14.09
C SER A 101 -2.14 -1.27 -14.41
N ARG A 102 -2.99 -1.33 -13.37
CA ARG A 102 -4.43 -1.56 -13.44
C ARG A 102 -5.18 -0.49 -14.23
N ARG A 103 -4.68 0.75 -14.26
CA ARG A 103 -5.32 1.86 -14.97
C ARG A 103 -4.90 1.99 -16.43
N ARG A 104 -3.86 1.28 -16.87
CA ARG A 104 -3.37 1.32 -18.26
C ARG A 104 -4.14 0.37 -19.16
N PHE A 105 -4.38 0.76 -20.40
CA PHE A 105 -4.94 -0.12 -21.42
C PHE A 105 -3.85 -1.09 -21.93
N PRO A 106 -4.14 -2.39 -22.18
CA PRO A 106 -5.43 -3.09 -22.02
C PRO A 106 -5.68 -3.68 -20.62
N ALA A 107 -4.74 -3.51 -19.70
CA ALA A 107 -4.77 -4.10 -18.36
C ALA A 107 -5.98 -3.65 -17.51
N ASN A 108 -6.56 -2.48 -17.79
CA ASN A 108 -7.79 -2.02 -17.16
C ASN A 108 -9.03 -2.86 -17.51
N LEU A 109 -9.07 -3.50 -18.67
CA LEU A 109 -10.16 -4.39 -19.08
C LEU A 109 -10.02 -5.73 -18.39
N THR A 110 -8.83 -6.31 -18.37
CA THR A 110 -8.54 -7.57 -17.67
C THR A 110 -8.77 -7.39 -16.16
N ALA A 111 -8.35 -6.26 -15.58
CA ALA A 111 -8.63 -5.92 -14.20
C ALA A 111 -10.12 -5.95 -13.85
N LYS A 112 -10.97 -5.36 -14.71
CA LYS A 112 -12.43 -5.36 -14.52
C LYS A 112 -13.06 -6.74 -14.76
N MET A 113 -12.59 -7.47 -15.77
CA MET A 113 -13.13 -8.80 -16.11
C MET A 113 -12.81 -9.86 -15.05
N PHE A 114 -11.61 -9.82 -14.46
CA PHE A 114 -11.14 -10.79 -13.48
C PHE A 114 -11.26 -10.31 -12.01
N GLY A 115 -11.75 -9.09 -11.78
CA GLY A 115 -12.09 -8.59 -10.44
C GLY A 115 -10.91 -8.16 -9.58
N PHE A 116 -9.81 -7.71 -10.18
CA PHE A 116 -8.63 -7.18 -9.48
C PHE A 116 -8.96 -5.85 -8.79
N LYS A 117 -8.81 -5.79 -7.45
CA LYS A 117 -9.27 -4.68 -6.59
C LYS A 117 -8.12 -3.82 -6.08
N GLU A 118 -8.43 -2.56 -5.78
CA GLU A 118 -7.49 -1.60 -5.20
C GLU A 118 -7.13 -1.95 -3.75
N TYR A 119 -5.88 -1.68 -3.37
CA TYR A 119 -5.36 -1.85 -2.03
C TYR A 119 -5.33 -0.50 -1.29
N PRO A 120 -5.59 -0.47 0.03
CA PRO A 120 -5.60 0.77 0.79
C PRO A 120 -4.17 1.31 0.99
N TYR A 121 -3.96 2.61 0.79
CA TYR A 121 -2.66 3.24 1.10
C TYR A 121 -2.50 3.50 2.60
N PHE A 122 -1.28 3.37 3.12
CA PHE A 122 -0.90 3.96 4.40
C PHE A 122 -0.77 5.48 4.25
N GLN A 123 -1.86 6.20 4.46
CA GLN A 123 -1.84 7.66 4.50
C GLN A 123 -1.97 8.13 5.95
N ALA A 124 -1.26 9.21 6.29
CA ALA A 124 -1.61 9.98 7.48
C ALA A 124 -2.99 10.64 7.23
N PRO A 125 -3.88 10.68 8.23
CA PRO A 125 -5.20 11.28 8.07
C PRO A 125 -5.07 12.70 7.48
N PRO A 126 -5.98 13.08 6.55
CA PRO A 126 -5.91 14.36 5.83
C PRO A 126 -5.91 15.58 6.76
N ASP A 127 -6.39 15.43 7.99
CA ASP A 127 -6.41 16.45 9.03
C ASP A 127 -5.00 17.00 9.37
N ALA A 128 -3.95 16.19 9.19
CA ALA A 128 -2.56 16.58 9.42
C ALA A 128 -1.97 17.48 8.31
N LYS A 129 -2.67 17.65 7.18
CA LYS A 129 -2.24 18.49 6.05
C LYS A 129 -2.84 19.90 6.06
N THR A 130 -3.77 20.18 6.98
CA THR A 130 -4.25 21.56 7.18
C THR A 130 -3.26 22.29 8.06
N VAL A 131 -2.32 23.03 7.46
CA VAL A 131 -1.47 23.98 8.19
C VAL A 131 -2.42 24.94 8.91
N PRO A 132 -2.44 24.98 10.27
CA PRO A 132 -3.25 25.96 10.97
C PRO A 132 -2.77 27.34 10.51
N LYS A 133 -3.67 28.12 9.89
CA LYS A 133 -3.34 29.49 9.48
C LYS A 133 -3.16 30.30 10.75
N VAL A 134 -1.92 30.48 11.18
CA VAL A 134 -1.60 31.35 12.31
C VAL A 134 -1.79 32.78 11.83
N ASN A 135 -2.97 33.34 12.10
CA ASN A 135 -3.26 34.75 11.86
C ASN A 135 -2.56 35.57 12.96
N PHE A 136 -1.38 36.09 12.65
CA PHE A 136 -0.66 37.02 13.52
C PHE A 136 -1.18 38.47 13.43
N SER A 137 -2.32 38.71 12.76
CA SER A 137 -2.90 40.05 12.63
C SER A 137 -3.68 40.46 13.90
N LYS A 138 -2.93 40.66 14.98
CA LYS A 138 -3.11 41.79 15.91
C LYS A 138 -1.84 41.92 16.74
N PRO A 139 -1.15 43.06 16.63
CA PRO A 139 -1.24 44.00 17.75
C PRO A 139 -1.36 45.47 17.35
N SER A 140 -1.83 46.26 18.32
CA SER A 140 -2.16 47.70 18.36
C SER A 140 -3.31 48.16 17.46
#